data_AF-A0A2N4UG41-F1
#
_entry.id   AF-A0A2N4UG41-F1
#
_cell.length_a   1.000
_cell.length_b   1.000
_cell.length_c   1.000
_cell.angle_alpha   90.00
_cell.angle_beta   90.00
_cell.angle_gamma   90.00
#
_symmetry.space_group_name_H-M   'P 1'
#
loop_
_entity.id
_entity.type
_entity.pdbx_description
1 polymer ?
#
loop_
_entity_poly.entity_id
_entity_poly.type
_entity_poly.pdbx_seq_one_letter_code
_entity_poly.pdbx_strand_id
1 'polypeptide(L)' 'METMSLNIPRYPMLRFVARHGRNLMLAVAVMLAVVGLAIGWQAASVIFASAAVILSVVVFVIGRALVEMVELIADMLLPK' A
#
# COMPACT_ATOMS: atom_id res chain seq x y z
N MET A 1 -37.34 6.89 -27.77
CA MET A 1 -36.63 5.98 -26.86
C MET A 1 -35.55 6.82 -26.19
N GLU A 2 -35.83 7.37 -25.02
CA GLU A 2 -34.85 8.15 -24.25
C GLU A 2 -33.71 7.22 -23.86
N THR A 3 -32.52 7.50 -24.38
CA THR A 3 -31.29 6.80 -24.02
C THR A 3 -30.96 7.19 -22.58
N MET A 4 -31.37 6.37 -21.61
CA MET A 4 -30.89 6.50 -20.24
C MET A 4 -29.36 6.51 -20.29
N SER A 5 -28.75 7.68 -20.07
CA SER A 5 -27.30 7.78 -19.99
C SER A 5 -26.88 6.99 -18.76
N LEU A 6 -26.32 5.80 -18.98
CA LEU A 6 -25.66 5.03 -17.94
C LEU A 6 -24.54 5.89 -17.36
N ASN A 7 -24.81 6.54 -16.24
CA ASN A 7 -23.82 7.21 -15.43
C ASN A 7 -22.93 6.13 -14.80
N ILE A 8 -21.97 5.61 -15.57
CA ILE A 8 -21.01 4.61 -15.11
C ILE A 8 -20.20 5.29 -14.01
N PRO A 9 -20.36 4.89 -12.74
CA PRO A 9 -19.62 5.51 -11.65
C PRO A 9 -18.13 5.21 -11.88
N ARG A 10 -17.35 6.23 -12.21
CA ARG A 10 -15.90 6.09 -12.30
C ARG A 10 -15.35 6.15 -10.90
N TYR A 11 -14.69 5.07 -10.46
CA TYR A 11 -13.96 5.00 -9.19
C TYR A 11 -12.44 5.15 -9.47
N PRO A 12 -11.94 6.39 -9.72
CA PRO A 12 -10.53 6.61 -10.07
C PRO A 12 -9.58 6.19 -8.94
N MET A 13 -9.99 6.34 -7.67
CA MET A 13 -9.21 5.91 -6.52
C MET A 13 -8.99 4.39 -6.50
N LEU A 14 -10.02 3.59 -6.78
CA LEU A 14 -9.88 2.13 -6.84
C LEU A 14 -8.89 1.72 -7.95
N ARG A 15 -9.00 2.32 -9.14
CA ARG A 15 -8.04 2.04 -10.24
C ARG A 15 -6.62 2.47 -9.90
N PHE A 16 -6.45 3.53 -9.12
CA PHE A 16 -5.14 3.99 -8.70
C PHE A 16 -4.50 3.02 -7.70
N VAL A 17 -5.25 2.61 -6.67
CA VAL A 17 -4.80 1.63 -5.67
C VAL A 17 -4.53 0.28 -6.34
N ALA A 18 -5.40 -0.19 -7.23
CA ALA A 18 -5.24 -1.45 -7.96
C ALA A 18 -4.07 -1.45 -8.97
N ARG A 19 -3.54 -0.29 -9.34
CA ARG A 19 -2.41 -0.18 -10.28
C ARG A 19 -1.09 0.13 -9.59
N HIS A 20 -1.13 0.88 -8.49
CA HIS A 20 0.06 1.40 -7.83
C HIS A 20 0.17 1.04 -6.35
N GLY A 21 -0.83 0.39 -5.75
CA GLY A 21 -0.87 0.10 -4.31
C GLY A 21 0.34 -0.69 -3.84
N ARG A 22 0.79 -1.67 -4.63
CA ARG A 22 2.02 -2.42 -4.35
C ARG A 22 3.27 -1.53 -4.33
N ASN A 23 3.43 -0.69 -5.34
CA ASN A 23 4.59 0.21 -5.43
C ASN A 23 4.55 1.30 -4.35
N LEU A 24 3.36 1.78 -3.98
CA LEU A 24 3.16 2.70 -2.87
C LEU A 24 3.55 2.07 -1.54
N MET A 25 3.10 0.85 -1.25
CA MET A 25 3.49 0.18 -0.02
C MET A 25 4.97 -0.16 0.02
N LEU A 26 5.58 -0.47 -1.13
CA LEU A 26 7.03 -0.65 -1.21
C LEU A 26 7.75 0.67 -0.89
N ALA A 27 7.33 1.79 -1.46
CA ALA A 27 7.91 3.11 -1.18
C ALA A 27 7.77 3.50 0.30
N VAL A 28 6.60 3.25 0.90
CA VAL A 28 6.35 3.48 2.33
C VAL A 28 7.27 2.61 3.18
N ALA A 29 7.36 1.31 2.88
CA ALA A 29 8.22 0.39 3.62
C ALA A 29 9.70 0.79 3.56
N VAL A 30 10.17 1.18 2.38
CA VAL A 30 11.55 1.67 2.20
C VAL A 30 11.77 2.96 2.98
N MET A 31 10.86 3.92 2.91
CA MET A 31 10.95 5.15 3.73
C MET A 31 11.03 4.81 5.22
N LEU A 32 10.17 3.90 5.68
CA LEU A 32 10.09 3.52 7.09
C LEU A 32 11.38 2.81 7.55
N ALA A 33 11.95 1.95 6.71
CA ALA A 33 13.25 1.32 6.95
C ALA A 33 14.37 2.36 7.01
N VAL A 34 14.44 3.31 6.07
CA VAL A 34 15.46 4.36 6.04
C VAL A 34 15.37 5.26 7.26
N VAL A 35 14.16 5.73 7.62
CA VAL A 35 13.94 6.56 8.81
C VAL A 35 14.31 5.79 10.08
N GLY A 36 13.89 4.54 10.20
CA GLY A 36 14.19 3.72 11.36
C GLY A 36 15.68 3.39 11.49
N LEU A 37 16.39 3.16 10.38
CA LEU A 37 17.85 3.01 10.38
C LEU A 37 18.57 4.32 10.75
N ALA A 38 18.10 5.47 10.26
CA ALA A 38 18.65 6.76 10.62
C ALA A 38 18.50 7.07 12.11
N ILE A 39 17.38 6.69 12.72
CA ILE A 39 17.14 6.81 14.16
C ILE A 39 18.04 5.82 14.93
N GLY A 40 18.09 4.55 14.51
CA GLY A 40 18.93 3.52 15.13
C GLY A 40 20.42 3.88 15.10
N TRP A 41 20.87 4.52 14.02
CA TRP A 41 22.23 5.04 13.88
C TRP A 41 22.52 6.19 14.85
N GLN A 42 21.60 7.15 14.98
CA GLN A 42 21.73 8.26 15.93
C GLN A 42 21.69 7.78 17.39
N ALA A 43 20.89 6.77 17.69
CA ALA A 43 20.81 6.16 19.01
C ALA A 43 21.99 5.22 19.33
N ALA A 44 22.90 4.98 18.37
CA ALA A 44 24.02 4.03 18.45
C ALA A 44 23.60 2.64 18.97
N SER A 45 22.38 2.22 18.67
CA SER A 45 21.76 1.04 19.27
C SER A 45 21.24 0.09 18.21
N VAL A 46 21.85 -1.09 18.19
CA VAL A 46 21.51 -2.18 17.27
C VAL A 46 20.08 -2.68 17.48
N ILE A 47 19.55 -2.55 18.70
CA ILE A 47 18.18 -2.96 19.04
C ILE A 47 17.15 -2.09 18.32
N PHE A 48 17.37 -0.76 18.28
CA PHE A 48 16.45 0.14 17.57
C PHE A 48 16.55 -0.05 16.06
N ALA A 49 17.75 -0.28 15.52
CA ALA A 49 17.95 -0.56 14.11
C ALA A 49 17.25 -1.87 13.68
N SER A 50 17.40 -2.95 14.46
CA SER A 50 16.76 -4.24 14.13
C SER A 50 15.23 -4.19 14.28
N ALA A 51 14.72 -3.52 15.31
CA ALA A 51 13.28 -3.30 15.49
C ALA A 51 12.68 -2.49 14.33
N ALA A 52 13.38 -1.47 13.85
CA ALA A 52 12.97 -0.70 12.67
C ALA A 52 12.87 -1.56 11.41
N VAL A 53 13.87 -2.41 11.15
CA VAL A 53 13.85 -3.32 10.00
C VAL A 53 12.66 -4.27 10.09
N ILE A 54 12.46 -4.91 11.25
CA ILE A 54 11.33 -5.83 11.47
C ILE A 54 10.01 -5.12 11.26
N LEU A 55 9.84 -3.93 11.85
CA LEU A 55 8.62 -3.14 11.71
C LEU A 55 8.33 -2.78 10.24
N SER A 56 9.37 -2.38 9.49
CA SER A 56 9.21 -2.02 8.07
C SER A 56 8.73 -3.21 7.22
N VAL A 57 9.24 -4.41 7.49
CA VAL A 57 8.82 -5.65 6.81
C VAL A 57 7.38 -5.99 7.17
N VAL A 58 7.01 -5.89 8.45
CA VAL A 58 5.64 -6.16 8.91
C VAL A 58 4.64 -5.20 8.25
N VAL A 59 4.93 -3.90 8.25
CA VAL A 59 4.09 -2.89 7.60
C VAL A 59 3.97 -3.15 6.10
N PHE A 60 5.06 -3.54 5.43
CA PHE A 60 5.02 -3.90 4.01
C PHE A 60 4.10 -5.08 3.74
N VAL A 61 4.22 -6.17 4.50
CA VAL A 61 3.42 -7.39 4.31
C VAL A 61 1.94 -7.10 4.56
N ILE A 62 1.61 -6.41 5.64
CA ILE A 62 0.23 -6.03 5.96
C ILE A 62 -0.34 -5.10 4.88
N GLY A 63 0.40 -4.04 4.54
CA GLY A 63 -0.01 -3.09 3.52
C GLY A 63 -0.21 -3.75 2.16
N ARG A 64 0.67 -4.67 1.77
CA ARG A 64 0.53 -5.47 0.55
C ARG A 64 -0.74 -6.32 0.59
N ALA A 65 -1.01 -7.03 1.69
CA ALA A 65 -2.21 -7.85 1.82
C ALA A 65 -3.50 -7.02 1.73
N LEU A 66 -3.51 -5.81 2.31
CA LEU A 66 -4.63 -4.89 2.20
C LEU A 66 -4.84 -4.41 0.76
N VAL A 67 -3.77 -4.08 0.04
CA VAL A 67 -3.86 -3.71 -1.38
C VAL A 67 -4.41 -4.86 -2.21
N GLU A 68 -3.91 -6.09 -2.00
CA GLU A 68 -4.39 -7.29 -2.70
C GLU A 68 -5.88 -7.55 -2.39
N MET A 69 -6.33 -7.36 -1.14
CA MET A 69 -7.76 -7.44 -0.82
C MET A 69 -8.59 -6.38 -1.53
N VAL A 70 -8.12 -5.13 -1.60
CA VAL A 70 -8.82 -4.05 -2.31
C VAL A 70 -8.89 -4.37 -3.81
N GLU A 71 -7.83 -4.91 -4.39
CA GLU A 71 -7.81 -5.39 -5.78
C GLU A 71 -8.83 -6.50 -6.01
N LEU A 72 -8.89 -7.50 -5.13
CA LEU A 72 -9.86 -8.60 -5.23
C LEU A 72 -11.31 -8.11 -5.12
N ILE A 73 -11.59 -7.21 -4.17
CA ILE A 73 -12.93 -6.61 -4.01
C ILE A 73 -13.27 -5.77 -5.24
N ALA A 74 -12.31 -5.00 -5.76
CA ALA A 74 -12.50 -4.21 -6.98
C ALA A 74 -12.81 -5.10 -8.18
N ASP A 75 -12.14 -6.24 -8.32
CA ASP A 75 -12.35 -7.19 -9.41
C ASP A 75 -13.71 -7.90 -9.28
N MET A 76 -14.15 -8.21 -8.05
CA MET A 76 -15.48 -8.76 -7.79
C MET A 76 -16.62 -7.76 -8.03
N LEU A 77 -16.42 -6.48 -7.72
CA LEU A 77 -17.44 -5.43 -7.87
C LEU A 77 -17.50 -4.84 -9.29
N LEU A 78 -16.39 -4.84 -10.01
CA LEU A 78 -16.26 -4.34 -11.38
C LEU A 78 -15.59 -5.40 -12.25
N PRO A 79 -16.26 -6.55 -12.48
CA PRO A 79 -15.74 -7.58 -13.36
C PRO A 79 -15.59 -6.98 -14.76
N LYS A 80 -14.41 -7.18 -15.36
CA LYS A 80 -14.14 -6.75 -16.74
C LYS A 80 -14.99 -7.51 -17.74
#